data_AF-A0A1E7I9H7-F1
#
_entry.id   AF-A0A1E7I9H7-F1
#
_cell.length_a   1.000
_cell.length_b   1.000
_cell.length_c   1.000
_cell.angle_alpha   90.00
_cell.angle_beta   90.00
_cell.angle_gamma   90.00
#
_symmetry.space_group_name_H-M   'P 1'
#
loop_
_entity.id
_entity.type
_entity.pdbx_description
1 polymer ?
#
loop_
_entity_poly.entity_id
_entity_poly.type
_entity_poly.pdbx_seq_one_letter_code
_entity_poly.pdbx_strand_id
1 'polypeptide(L)'
;MKIKEEKRTAWITLRVAPAEKENLILQAKVEELSMGDFLRQQLDRPKVRKTKAERQKVIQLARIGNNLNQISRWANTYKKNAEAAQILIGLIEIRELLKCL
;
A
#
# COMPACT_ATOMS: atom_id res chain seq x y z
N MET A 1 -16.27 14.13 -17.89
CA MET A 1 -15.65 15.47 -17.93
C MET A 1 -14.23 15.28 -18.46
N LYS A 2 -13.95 15.66 -19.73
CA LYS A 2 -12.61 15.48 -20.32
C LYS A 2 -11.65 16.41 -19.58
N ILE A 3 -10.72 15.86 -18.80
CA ILE A 3 -9.62 16.63 -18.21
C ILE A 3 -8.80 17.12 -19.39
N LYS A 4 -8.86 18.43 -19.65
CA LYS A 4 -8.11 19.08 -20.70
C LYS A 4 -6.63 18.92 -20.33
N GLU A 5 -5.84 18.20 -21.13
CA GLU A 5 -4.40 18.06 -20.90
C GLU A 5 -3.77 19.45 -20.88
N GLU A 6 -3.42 19.91 -19.68
CA GLU A 6 -2.77 21.18 -19.48
C GLU A 6 -1.33 21.07 -20.02
N LYS A 7 -1.04 21.82 -21.09
CA LYS A 7 0.26 21.76 -21.76
C LYS A 7 1.35 22.22 -20.78
N ARG A 8 2.23 21.29 -20.40
CA ARG A 8 3.33 21.53 -19.46
C ARG A 8 4.31 22.53 -20.06
N THR A 9 4.20 23.78 -19.63
CA THR A 9 4.97 24.94 -20.15
C THR A 9 6.02 25.45 -19.17
N ALA A 10 5.95 25.06 -17.90
CA ALA A 10 6.91 25.45 -16.87
C ALA A 10 8.14 24.53 -16.85
N TRP A 11 9.33 25.13 -16.71
CA TRP A 11 10.61 24.43 -16.62
C TRP A 11 11.08 24.30 -15.17
N ILE A 12 11.70 23.15 -14.85
CA ILE A 12 12.35 22.90 -13.55
C ILE A 12 13.83 22.69 -13.81
N THR A 13 14.69 23.53 -13.21
CA THR A 13 16.15 23.41 -13.28
C THR A 13 16.71 23.04 -11.90
N LEU A 14 17.46 21.95 -11.82
CA LEU A 14 18.07 21.45 -10.58
C LEU A 14 19.56 21.19 -10.82
N ARG A 15 20.40 21.64 -9.88
CA ARG A 15 21.83 21.26 -9.85
C ARG A 15 21.97 19.99 -9.02
N VAL A 16 22.62 18.99 -9.60
CA VAL A 16 22.90 17.69 -8.97
C VAL A 16 24.39 17.40 -9.05
N ALA A 17 24.91 16.60 -8.13
CA ALA A 17 26.28 16.14 -8.21
C ALA A 17 26.47 15.25 -9.46
N PRO A 18 27.68 15.19 -10.05
CA PRO A 18 27.93 14.36 -11.24
C PRO A 18 27.57 12.89 -11.03
N ALA A 19 27.90 12.34 -9.86
CA ALA A 19 27.59 10.95 -9.50
C ALA A 19 26.08 10.68 -9.39
N GLU A 20 25.30 11.64 -8.90
CA GLU A 20 23.84 11.52 -8.80
C GLU A 20 23.19 11.53 -10.19
N LYS A 21 23.72 12.36 -11.11
CA LYS A 21 23.26 12.40 -12.49
C LYS A 21 23.47 11.07 -13.20
N GLU A 22 24.63 10.45 -13.02
CA GLU A 22 24.93 9.13 -13.61
C GLU A 22 23.99 8.05 -13.08
N ASN A 23 23.75 8.02 -11.77
CA ASN A 23 22.80 7.09 -11.16
C ASN A 23 21.38 7.26 -11.71
N LEU A 24 20.91 8.49 -11.88
CA LEU A 24 19.58 8.75 -12.46
C LEU A 24 19.49 8.32 -13.92
N ILE A 25 20.55 8.54 -14.72
CA ILE A 25 20.61 8.09 -16.11
C ILE A 25 20.60 6.55 -16.19
N LEU A 26 21.35 5.88 -15.31
CA LEU A 26 21.35 4.42 -15.24
C LEU A 26 19.96 3.88 -14.87
N GLN A 27 19.31 4.46 -13.86
CA GLN A 27 17.96 4.06 -13.47
C GLN A 27 16.93 4.29 -14.58
N ALA A 28 17.01 5.42 -15.29
CA ALA A 28 16.15 5.69 -16.44
C ALA A 28 16.38 4.69 -17.58
N LYS A 29 17.63 4.30 -17.84
CA LYS A 29 17.96 3.28 -18.84
C LYS A 29 17.45 1.89 -18.47
N VAL A 30 17.54 1.51 -17.20
CA VAL A 30 17.02 0.21 -16.71
C VAL A 30 15.50 0.13 -16.88
N GLU A 31 14.79 1.24 -16.67
CA GLU A 31 13.34 1.31 -16.86
C GLU A 31 12.92 1.60 -18.31
N GLU A 32 13.88 1.71 -19.26
CA GLU A 32 13.65 2.04 -20.69
C GLU A 32 12.87 3.35 -20.92
N LEU A 33 12.99 4.30 -20.00
CA LEU A 33 12.26 5.56 -20.02
C LEU A 33 13.18 6.75 -20.33
N SER A 34 12.62 7.77 -20.97
CA SER A 34 13.27 9.08 -21.03
C SER A 34 13.45 9.62 -19.61
N MET A 35 14.55 10.32 -19.35
CA MET A 35 14.82 10.92 -18.05
C MET A 35 13.65 11.79 -17.53
N GLY A 36 12.95 12.48 -18.43
CA GLY A 36 11.77 13.26 -18.08
C GLY A 36 10.58 12.40 -17.64
N ASP A 37 10.35 11.27 -18.31
CA ASP A 37 9.27 10.33 -17.98
C ASP A 37 9.58 9.49 -16.76
N PHE A 38 10.85 9.08 -16.61
CA PHE A 38 11.37 8.45 -15.40
C PHE A 38 11.18 9.35 -14.17
N LEU A 39 11.58 10.63 -14.25
CA LEU A 39 11.37 11.58 -13.15
C LEU A 39 9.89 11.80 -12.86
N ARG A 40 9.04 11.88 -13.87
CA ARG A 40 7.59 12.01 -13.68
C ARG A 40 7.02 10.78 -13.00
N GLN A 41 7.37 9.59 -13.46
CA GLN A 41 6.92 8.36 -12.83
C GLN A 41 7.45 8.23 -11.41
N GLN A 42 8.69 8.63 -11.13
CA GLN A 42 9.23 8.66 -9.76
C GLN A 42 8.53 9.68 -8.86
N LEU A 43 8.12 10.84 -9.40
CA LEU A 43 7.39 11.87 -8.67
C LEU A 43 5.90 11.54 -8.50
N ASP A 44 5.30 10.84 -9.47
CA ASP A 44 3.89 10.42 -9.50
C ASP A 44 3.67 9.05 -8.84
N ARG A 45 4.74 8.26 -8.66
CA ARG A 45 4.71 7.07 -7.81
C ARG A 45 4.24 7.54 -6.43
N PRO A 46 3.10 7.02 -5.92
CA PRO A 46 2.68 7.33 -4.56
C PRO A 46 3.84 6.95 -3.65
N LYS A 47 4.46 7.94 -2.99
CA LYS A 47 5.58 7.68 -2.08
C LYS A 47 5.06 6.76 -0.98
N VAL A 48 5.29 5.45 -1.11
CA VAL A 48 4.92 4.48 -0.09
C VAL A 48 5.92 4.61 1.06
N ARG A 49 5.72 5.64 1.91
CA ARG A 49 6.27 5.91 3.27
C ARG A 49 6.20 7.44 3.54
N LYS A 50 5.69 8.02 4.64
CA LYS A 50 5.10 7.60 5.94
C LYS A 50 4.29 8.80 6.47
N THR A 51 3.02 8.99 6.12
CA THR A 51 2.19 9.82 7.00
C THR A 51 2.02 9.04 8.32
N LYS A 52 2.11 9.69 9.50
CA LYS A 52 1.90 9.00 10.79
C LYS A 52 0.60 8.18 10.76
N ALA A 53 -0.44 8.74 10.13
CA ALA A 53 -1.73 8.10 9.91
C ALA A 53 -1.65 6.80 9.09
N GLU A 54 -0.92 6.76 7.97
CA GLU A 54 -0.81 5.57 7.12
C GLU A 54 0.01 4.47 7.80
N ARG A 55 1.07 4.85 8.52
CA ARG A 55 1.83 3.90 9.35
C ARG A 55 0.93 3.28 10.42
N GLN A 56 0.09 4.10 11.04
CA GLN A 56 -0.86 3.64 12.05
C GLN A 56 -1.91 2.71 11.44
N LYS A 57 -2.40 3.00 10.23
CA LYS A 57 -3.30 2.12 9.47
C LYS A 57 -2.66 0.76 9.19
N VAL A 58 -1.41 0.72 8.72
CA VAL A 58 -0.68 -0.54 8.47
C VAL A 58 -0.48 -1.33 9.77
N ILE A 59 -0.15 -0.67 10.88
CA ILE A 59 -0.03 -1.33 12.19
C ILE A 59 -1.37 -1.92 12.64
N GLN A 60 -2.48 -1.21 12.44
CA GLN A 60 -3.81 -1.72 12.79
C GLN A 60 -4.19 -2.92 11.92
N LEU A 61 -3.92 -2.88 10.61
CA LEU A 61 -4.13 -4.03 9.73
C LEU A 61 -3.31 -5.26 10.15
N ALA A 62 -2.05 -5.06 10.55
CA ALA A 62 -1.21 -6.14 11.07
C ALA A 62 -1.78 -6.74 12.37
N ARG A 63 -2.34 -5.92 13.26
CA ARG A 63 -3.00 -6.38 14.49
C ARG A 63 -4.26 -7.18 14.20
N ILE A 64 -5.10 -6.71 13.27
CA ILE A 64 -6.29 -7.44 12.82
C ILE A 64 -5.90 -8.80 12.23
N GLY A 65 -4.90 -8.83 11.34
CA GLY A 65 -4.40 -10.06 10.76
C GLY A 65 -3.87 -11.05 11.80
N ASN A 66 -3.18 -10.57 12.83
CA ASN A 66 -2.71 -11.41 13.94
C ASN A 66 -3.87 -12.03 14.72
N ASN A 67 -4.92 -11.27 15.03
CA ASN A 67 -6.09 -11.77 15.74
C ASN A 67 -6.81 -12.84 14.91
N LEU A 68 -7.00 -12.60 13.60
CA LEU A 68 -7.59 -13.59 12.69
C LEU A 68 -6.75 -14.88 12.65
N ASN A 69 -5.44 -14.76 12.59
CA ASN A 69 -4.55 -15.91 12.58
C ASN A 69 -4.58 -16.71 13.89
N GLN A 70 -4.80 -16.05 15.03
CA GLN A 70 -5.01 -16.72 16.33
C GLN A 70 -6.34 -17.49 16.34
N ILE A 71 -7.43 -16.87 15.86
CA ILE A 71 -8.73 -17.54 15.74
C ILE A 71 -8.63 -18.75 14.82
N SER A 72 -7.97 -18.61 13.65
CA SER A 72 -7.76 -19.72 12.72
C SER A 72 -6.95 -20.85 13.37
N ARG A 73 -5.88 -20.53 14.12
CA ARG A 73 -5.08 -21.53 14.84
C ARG A 73 -5.91 -22.24 15.91
N TRP A 74 -6.69 -21.51 16.69
CA TRP A 74 -7.58 -22.08 17.70
C TRP A 74 -8.61 -23.01 17.06
N ALA A 75 -9.31 -22.55 16.03
CA ALA A 75 -10.32 -23.34 15.31
C ALA A 75 -9.72 -24.63 14.70
N ASN A 76 -8.49 -24.56 14.19
CA ASN A 76 -7.79 -25.72 13.66
C ASN A 76 -7.32 -26.70 14.74
N THR A 77 -7.09 -26.22 15.96
CA THR A 77 -6.57 -27.01 17.09
C THR A 77 -7.69 -27.70 17.85
N TYR A 78 -8.82 -27.02 18.08
CA TYR A 78 -9.94 -27.50 18.88
C TYR A 78 -11.13 -27.89 17.98
N LYS A 79 -10.98 -28.98 17.22
CA LYS A 79 -11.97 -29.49 16.25
C LYS A 79 -13.20 -30.18 16.87
N LYS A 80 -13.46 -30.03 18.18
CA LYS A 80 -14.68 -30.61 18.79
C LYS A 80 -15.88 -29.77 18.34
N ASN A 81 -16.74 -30.38 17.53
CA ASN A 81 -17.81 -29.76 16.73
C ASN A 81 -18.73 -28.75 17.45
N ALA A 82 -18.87 -28.81 18.78
CA ALA A 82 -19.71 -27.90 19.54
C ALA A 82 -19.10 -26.48 19.69
N GLU A 83 -17.78 -26.36 19.74
CA GLU A 83 -17.08 -25.08 19.94
C GLU A 83 -16.87 -24.30 18.63
N ALA A 84 -16.71 -25.00 17.51
CA ALA A 84 -16.51 -24.38 16.20
C ALA A 84 -17.75 -23.61 15.71
N ALA A 85 -18.97 -24.08 16.05
CA ALA A 85 -20.21 -23.42 15.69
C ALA A 85 -20.37 -22.05 16.38
N GLN A 86 -20.00 -21.94 17.65
CA GLN A 86 -20.06 -20.68 18.41
C GLN A 86 -19.06 -19.65 17.87
N ILE A 87 -17.86 -20.09 17.48
CA ILE A 87 -16.87 -19.21 16.84
C ILE A 87 -17.35 -18.73 15.47
N LEU A 88 -17.96 -19.61 14.69
CA LEU A 88 -18.51 -19.23 13.39
C LEU A 88 -19.59 -18.15 13.54
N ILE A 89 -20.48 -18.28 14.52
CA ILE A 89 -21.51 -17.28 14.83
C ILE A 89 -20.85 -15.94 15.18
N GLY A 90 -19.89 -15.92 16.11
CA GLY A 90 -19.20 -14.67 16.48
C GLY A 90 -18.44 -14.02 15.31
N LEU A 91 -17.85 -14.81 14.42
CA LEU A 91 -17.19 -14.30 13.20
C LEU A 91 -18.19 -13.71 12.19
N ILE A 92 -19.37 -14.29 12.07
CA ILE A 92 -20.44 -13.75 11.22
C ILE A 92 -20.95 -12.42 11.78
N GLU A 93 -21.17 -12.32 13.10
CA GLU A 93 -21.59 -11.08 13.74
C GLU A 93 -20.57 -9.95 13.54
N ILE A 94 -19.28 -10.22 13.75
CA ILE A 94 -18.20 -9.26 13.48
C ILE A 94 -18.23 -8.83 12.00
N ARG A 95 -18.43 -9.78 11.08
CA ARG A 95 -18.51 -9.47 9.65
C ARG A 95 -19.70 -8.55 9.33
N GLU A 96 -20.88 -8.79 9.90
CA GLU A 96 -22.06 -7.96 9.66
C GLU A 96 -21.88 -6.55 10.25
N LEU A 97 -21.32 -6.42 11.45
CA LEU A 97 -21.01 -5.12 12.06
C LEU A 97 -20.02 -4.30 11.20
N LEU A 98 -19.04 -4.97 10.59
CA LEU A 98 -18.05 -4.32 9.72
C LEU A 98 -18.61 -3.94 8.34
N LYS A 99 -19.68 -4.56 7.84
CA LYS A 99 -20.33 -4.17 6.57
C LYS A 99 -21.10 -2.84 6.67
N CYS A 100 -21.50 -2.46 7.89
CA CYS A 100 -22.27 -1.24 8.14
C CYS A 100 -21.38 0.02 8.33
N LEU A 101 -20.05 -0.12 8.22
CA LEU A 101 -19.06 0.96 8.25
C LEU A 101 -18.58 1.28 6.83
#